data_AF-A0A371IK70-F1
#
_entry.id   AF-A0A371IK70-F1
#
_cell.length_a   1.000
_cell.length_b   1.000
_cell.length_c   1.000
_cell.angle_alpha   90.00
_cell.angle_beta   90.00
_cell.angle_gamma   90.00
#
_symmetry.space_group_name_H-M   'P 1'
#
loop_
_entity.id
_entity.type
_entity.pdbx_description
1 polymer ?
#
loop_
_entity_poly.entity_id
_entity_poly.type
_entity_poly.pdbx_seq_one_letter_code
_entity_poly.pdbx_strand_id
1 'polypeptide(L)'
;MKKIISLVLIFSSFFLMVGCSIKNKDWDKLSTKKVIQLSQKGAELSWRDFEKYEGKEVGSGLYILKYEVDDEYYLLIGGPGKDERPMYIRLVRNDNKKDYIDITEESVEEFIKSHNLK
;
A
#
# COMPACT_ATOMS: atom_id res chain seq x y z
N MET A 1 -20.37 -21.86 59.83
CA MET A 1 -21.85 -21.72 59.92
C MET A 1 -22.21 -20.25 59.74
N LYS A 2 -23.38 -20.01 59.12
CA LYS A 2 -24.07 -18.73 58.87
C LYS A 2 -23.70 -18.02 57.57
N LYS A 3 -24.43 -18.49 56.55
CA LYS A 3 -24.83 -17.81 55.31
C LYS A 3 -25.30 -16.39 55.64
N ILE A 4 -24.86 -15.40 54.86
CA ILE A 4 -25.56 -14.13 54.76
C ILE A 4 -25.95 -13.97 53.29
N ILE A 5 -27.26 -13.79 53.12
CA ILE A 5 -28.02 -13.77 51.88
C ILE A 5 -28.19 -12.31 51.44
N SER A 6 -28.29 -12.11 50.13
CA SER A 6 -28.87 -10.94 49.43
C SER A 6 -28.16 -9.60 49.53
N LEU A 7 -27.59 -9.18 48.39
CA LEU A 7 -28.13 -8.01 47.71
C LEU A 7 -27.88 -8.13 46.20
N VAL A 8 -28.97 -8.28 45.46
CA VAL A 8 -29.03 -8.23 44.01
C VAL A 8 -28.70 -6.80 43.56
N LEU A 9 -27.55 -6.62 42.89
CA LEU A 9 -27.33 -5.47 42.00
C LEU A 9 -27.23 -6.01 40.58
N ILE A 10 -28.39 -6.01 39.92
CA ILE A 10 -28.51 -6.11 38.47
C ILE A 10 -27.84 -4.87 37.90
N PHE A 11 -26.53 -4.91 37.67
CA PHE A 11 -25.90 -4.06 36.68
C PHE A 11 -25.86 -4.87 35.39
N SER A 12 -26.96 -4.72 34.66
CA SER A 12 -27.02 -4.88 33.22
C SER A 12 -25.91 -4.05 32.57
N SER A 13 -24.70 -4.59 32.56
CA SER A 13 -23.67 -4.18 31.61
C SER A 13 -23.48 -5.36 30.68
N PHE A 14 -24.35 -5.37 29.67
CA PHE A 14 -24.07 -5.94 28.37
C PHE A 14 -22.78 -5.24 27.92
N PHE A 15 -21.62 -5.72 28.38
CA PHE A 15 -20.35 -5.38 27.76
C PHE A 15 -20.37 -6.13 26.45
N LEU A 16 -21.08 -5.50 25.50
CA LEU A 16 -21.02 -5.81 24.08
C LEU A 16 -19.56 -6.12 23.82
N MET A 17 -19.31 -7.33 23.33
CA MET A 17 -18.09 -7.61 22.62
C MET A 17 -17.89 -6.44 21.69
N VAL A 18 -16.94 -5.55 22.01
CA VAL A 18 -16.37 -4.65 21.03
C VAL A 18 -15.53 -5.58 20.16
N GLY A 19 -16.23 -6.36 19.35
CA GLY A 19 -15.70 -6.81 18.09
C GLY A 19 -15.42 -5.50 17.36
N CYS A 20 -14.17 -5.04 17.43
CA CYS A 20 -13.63 -4.34 16.28
C CYS A 20 -13.83 -5.30 15.12
N SER A 21 -14.93 -5.15 14.39
CA SER A 21 -14.97 -5.51 12.99
C SER A 21 -13.91 -4.65 12.35
N ILE A 22 -12.67 -5.14 12.37
CA ILE A 22 -11.67 -4.77 11.40
C ILE A 22 -12.36 -5.08 10.08
N LYS A 23 -12.90 -4.06 9.43
CA LYS A 23 -13.32 -4.19 8.05
C LYS A 23 -12.06 -4.64 7.33
N ASN A 24 -12.00 -5.91 6.93
CA ASN A 24 -10.99 -6.37 6.00
C ASN A 24 -11.16 -5.45 4.79
N LYS A 25 -10.25 -4.49 4.64
CA LYS A 25 -10.23 -3.63 3.47
C LYS A 25 -9.72 -4.55 2.37
N ASP A 26 -10.63 -5.01 1.52
CA ASP A 26 -10.28 -5.74 0.31
C ASP A 26 -9.49 -4.75 -0.55
N TRP A 27 -8.17 -4.89 -0.54
CA TRP A 27 -7.26 -4.02 -1.27
C TRP A 27 -7.22 -4.46 -2.74
N ASP A 28 -7.20 -3.49 -3.65
CA ASP A 28 -6.95 -3.79 -5.06
C ASP A 28 -5.48 -4.20 -5.25
N LYS A 29 -5.20 -5.23 -6.04
CA LYS A 29 -3.82 -5.46 -6.52
C LYS A 29 -3.50 -4.41 -7.59
N LEU A 30 -2.35 -3.73 -7.45
CA LEU A 30 -1.86 -2.82 -8.48
C LEU A 30 -1.49 -3.64 -9.72
N SER A 31 -1.87 -3.20 -10.93
CA SER A 31 -1.58 -3.91 -12.18
C SER A 31 -0.76 -3.05 -13.12
N THR A 32 -0.05 -3.68 -14.06
CA THR A 32 0.79 -2.98 -15.05
C THR A 32 0.01 -2.00 -15.90
N LYS A 33 -1.19 -2.39 -16.35
CA LYS A 33 -2.13 -1.47 -17.03
C LYS A 33 -2.43 -0.24 -16.18
N LYS A 34 -2.57 -0.41 -14.87
CA LYS A 34 -2.88 0.70 -13.97
C LYS A 34 -1.67 1.59 -13.69
N VAL A 35 -0.47 1.03 -13.60
CA VAL A 35 0.78 1.80 -13.54
C VAL A 35 0.92 2.69 -14.78
N ILE A 36 0.71 2.13 -15.97
CA ILE A 36 0.68 2.87 -17.25
C ILE A 36 -0.34 4.01 -17.23
N GLN A 37 -1.54 3.79 -16.70
CA GLN A 37 -2.55 4.85 -16.60
C GLN A 37 -2.16 5.94 -15.60
N LEU A 38 -1.54 5.56 -14.48
CA LEU A 38 -1.12 6.50 -13.43
C LEU A 38 0.07 7.35 -13.88
N SER A 39 1.04 6.77 -14.60
CA SER A 39 2.23 7.50 -15.07
C SER A 39 1.89 8.70 -15.97
N GLN A 40 0.74 8.69 -16.65
CA GLN A 40 0.27 9.83 -17.46
C GLN A 40 0.07 11.11 -16.65
N LYS A 41 -0.07 11.01 -15.32
CA LYS A 41 -0.15 12.15 -14.41
C LYS A 41 1.23 12.78 -14.13
N GLY A 42 2.32 12.10 -14.48
CA GLY A 42 3.69 12.59 -14.38
C GLY A 42 4.02 13.14 -12.99
N ALA A 43 4.55 14.37 -12.96
CA ALA A 43 4.98 15.04 -11.73
C ALA A 43 3.87 15.30 -10.69
N GLU A 44 2.58 15.19 -11.06
CA GLU A 44 1.46 15.37 -10.13
C GLU A 44 1.10 14.07 -9.36
N LEU A 45 1.77 12.95 -9.64
CA LEU A 45 1.59 11.71 -8.88
C LEU A 45 1.97 11.89 -7.41
N SER A 46 1.16 11.27 -6.54
CA SER A 46 1.26 11.38 -5.08
C SER A 46 0.93 10.05 -4.41
N TRP A 47 1.21 9.94 -3.10
CA TRP A 47 0.84 8.77 -2.30
C TRP A 47 -0.65 8.40 -2.39
N ARG A 48 -1.53 9.42 -2.49
CA ARG A 48 -2.99 9.25 -2.54
C ARG A 48 -3.46 8.48 -3.76
N ASP A 49 -2.74 8.60 -4.88
CA ASP A 49 -3.07 7.88 -6.11
C ASP A 49 -2.93 6.34 -5.94
N PHE A 50 -2.23 5.90 -4.89
CA PHE A 50 -1.97 4.50 -4.58
C PHE A 50 -2.64 3.98 -3.30
N GLU A 51 -3.34 4.84 -2.54
CA GLU A 51 -3.96 4.52 -1.24
C GLU A 51 -5.06 3.45 -1.25
N LYS A 52 -5.47 2.99 -2.43
CA LYS A 52 -6.44 1.91 -2.57
C LYS A 52 -5.82 0.55 -2.89
N TYR A 53 -4.52 0.51 -3.20
CA TYR A 53 -3.82 -0.74 -3.49
C TYR A 53 -3.11 -1.29 -2.25
N GLU A 54 -2.88 -2.59 -2.26
CA GLU A 54 -2.12 -3.25 -1.20
C GLU A 54 -0.63 -2.88 -1.30
N GLY A 55 -0.16 -2.06 -0.36
CA GLY A 55 1.24 -1.65 -0.24
C GLY A 55 1.87 -2.13 1.06
N LYS A 56 3.11 -2.60 1.00
CA LYS A 56 3.91 -3.01 2.16
C LYS A 56 4.98 -1.97 2.46
N GLU A 57 5.07 -1.55 3.71
CA GLU A 57 6.18 -0.71 4.16
C GLU A 57 7.48 -1.53 4.24
N VAL A 58 8.53 -1.04 3.58
CA VAL A 58 9.83 -1.72 3.46
C VAL A 58 11.02 -0.80 3.77
N GLY A 59 10.75 0.43 4.22
CA GLY A 59 11.76 1.44 4.48
C GLY A 59 12.45 1.29 5.83
N SER A 60 13.65 1.86 5.93
CA SER A 60 14.36 2.11 7.18
C SER A 60 14.94 3.53 7.10
N GLY A 61 14.35 4.47 7.83
CA GLY A 61 14.67 5.90 7.78
C GLY A 61 13.74 6.70 6.86
N LEU A 62 13.59 6.30 5.59
CA LEU A 62 12.58 6.86 4.70
C LEU A 62 11.27 6.06 4.78
N TYR A 63 10.15 6.74 4.55
CA TYR A 63 8.87 6.09 4.31
C TYR A 63 8.89 5.48 2.90
N ILE A 64 8.84 4.15 2.81
CA ILE A 64 8.88 3.44 1.51
C ILE A 64 7.78 2.41 1.46
N LEU A 65 6.88 2.55 0.48
CA LEU A 65 5.87 1.55 0.15
C LEU A 65 6.28 0.76 -1.10
N LYS A 66 6.25 -0.57 -0.97
CA LYS A 66 6.36 -1.52 -2.09
C LYS A 66 4.98 -2.03 -2.47
N TYR A 67 4.66 -2.00 -3.76
CA TYR A 67 3.45 -2.58 -4.33
C TYR A 67 3.85 -3.67 -5.33
N GLU A 68 3.36 -4.89 -5.16
CA GLU A 68 3.49 -5.90 -6.22
C GLU A 68 2.60 -5.50 -7.39
N VAL A 69 3.15 -5.52 -8.61
CA VAL A 69 2.42 -5.14 -9.82
C VAL A 69 2.03 -6.40 -10.59
N ASP A 70 3.02 -7.20 -10.96
CA ASP A 70 2.86 -8.52 -11.56
C ASP A 70 4.08 -9.39 -11.22
N ASP A 71 4.29 -10.50 -11.95
CA ASP A 71 5.41 -11.41 -11.72
C ASP A 71 6.76 -10.80 -12.14
N GLU A 72 6.75 -9.80 -13.03
CA GLU A 72 7.95 -9.18 -13.58
C GLU A 72 8.32 -7.87 -12.87
N TYR A 73 7.35 -7.15 -12.31
CA TYR A 73 7.56 -5.81 -11.77
C TYR A 73 6.94 -5.59 -10.39
N TYR A 74 7.55 -4.66 -9.67
CA TYR A 74 6.97 -4.04 -8.48
C TYR A 74 7.19 -2.51 -8.52
N LEU A 75 6.35 -1.78 -7.79
CA LEU A 75 6.47 -0.34 -7.64
C LEU A 75 7.06 0.02 -6.27
N LEU A 76 7.98 0.97 -6.22
CA LEU A 76 8.46 1.61 -4.99
C LEU A 76 8.11 3.08 -4.97
N ILE A 77 7.47 3.52 -3.91
CA ILE A 77 7.23 4.94 -3.63
C ILE A 77 8.02 5.27 -2.37
N GLY A 78 8.93 6.23 -2.44
CA GLY A 78 9.79 6.60 -1.32
C GLY A 78 9.80 8.09 -1.07
N GLY A 79 9.83 8.49 0.19
CA GLY A 79 9.93 9.89 0.59
C GLY A 79 9.96 10.07 2.11
N PRO A 80 9.90 11.32 2.59
CA PRO A 80 9.91 11.63 4.02
C PRO A 80 8.62 11.20 4.73
N GLY A 81 7.48 11.15 4.03
CA GLY A 81 6.19 10.72 4.57
C GLY A 81 5.04 10.91 3.59
N LYS A 82 3.83 10.45 3.94
CA LYS A 82 2.63 10.52 3.09
C LYS A 82 2.09 11.94 2.89
N ASP A 83 2.35 12.83 3.83
CA ASP A 83 1.90 14.22 3.80
C ASP A 83 2.80 15.12 2.95
N GLU A 84 3.92 14.57 2.48
CA GLU A 84 4.90 15.24 1.62
C GLU A 84 4.96 14.58 0.23
N ARG A 85 5.54 15.29 -0.74
CA ARG A 85 5.70 14.74 -2.10
C ARG A 85 6.63 13.51 -2.06
N PRO A 86 6.32 12.42 -2.79
CA PRO A 86 7.27 11.35 -3.02
C PRO A 86 8.57 11.90 -3.61
N MET A 87 9.71 11.41 -3.13
CA MET A 87 11.02 11.69 -3.72
C MET A 87 11.23 10.92 -5.02
N TYR A 88 10.62 9.74 -5.13
CA TYR A 88 10.64 8.91 -6.34
C TYR A 88 9.41 8.00 -6.39
N ILE A 89 9.03 7.61 -7.61
CA ILE A 89 8.00 6.59 -7.86
C ILE A 89 8.54 5.64 -8.92
N ARG A 90 9.17 4.54 -8.48
CA ARG A 90 9.95 3.67 -9.37
C ARG A 90 9.21 2.40 -9.73
N LEU A 91 9.13 2.10 -11.03
CA LEU A 91 8.81 0.76 -11.51
C LEU A 91 10.11 -0.03 -11.63
N VAL A 92 10.21 -1.16 -10.93
CA VAL A 92 11.45 -1.93 -10.78
C VAL A 92 11.20 -3.37 -11.22
N ARG A 93 12.15 -3.97 -11.93
CA ARG A 93 12.09 -5.40 -12.27
C ARG A 93 12.33 -6.29 -11.04
N ASN A 94 11.55 -7.35 -10.92
CA ASN A 94 11.66 -8.34 -9.83
C ASN A 94 13.00 -9.08 -9.86
N ASP A 95 13.54 -9.38 -11.05
CA ASP A 95 14.80 -10.12 -11.22
C ASP A 95 16.07 -9.25 -11.09
N ASN A 96 15.94 -7.93 -11.24
CA ASN A 96 17.06 -7.00 -11.14
C ASN A 96 16.63 -5.65 -10.54
N LYS A 97 16.92 -5.45 -9.25
CA LYS A 97 16.56 -4.22 -8.51
C LYS A 97 17.25 -2.95 -9.01
N LYS A 98 18.30 -3.06 -9.83
CA LYS A 98 18.99 -1.91 -10.45
C LYS A 98 18.37 -1.50 -11.78
N ASP A 99 17.42 -2.28 -12.28
CA ASP A 99 16.72 -2.07 -13.53
C ASP A 99 15.35 -1.47 -13.23
N TYR A 100 15.29 -0.14 -13.31
CA TYR A 100 14.12 0.64 -12.94
C TYR A 100 14.07 1.96 -13.71
N ILE A 101 12.88 2.55 -13.71
CA ILE A 101 12.61 3.92 -14.16
C ILE A 101 11.82 4.69 -13.09
N ASP A 102 11.87 6.02 -13.08
CA ASP A 102 10.90 6.85 -12.37
C ASP A 102 9.70 7.15 -13.27
N ILE A 103 8.52 6.64 -12.87
CA ILE A 103 7.31 6.74 -13.70
C ILE A 103 6.74 8.17 -13.79
N THR A 104 7.28 9.11 -13.01
CA THR A 104 6.89 10.53 -13.08
C THR A 104 7.62 11.29 -14.17
N GLU A 105 8.72 10.73 -14.70
CA GLU A 105 9.61 11.38 -15.67
C GLU A 105 9.80 10.55 -16.95
N GLU A 106 9.71 9.22 -16.86
CA GLU A 106 10.08 8.28 -17.93
C GLU A 106 8.88 7.46 -18.44
N SER A 107 8.96 6.97 -19.69
CA SER A 107 7.88 6.16 -20.27
C SER A 107 7.89 4.72 -19.74
N VAL A 108 6.79 4.37 -19.06
CA VAL A 108 6.52 3.01 -18.59
C VAL A 108 6.37 2.02 -19.74
N GLU A 109 5.69 2.43 -20.81
CA GLU A 109 5.43 1.60 -21.98
C GLU A 109 6.72 1.24 -22.72
N GLU A 110 7.61 2.20 -22.93
CA GLU A 110 8.92 1.96 -23.56
C GLU A 110 9.79 1.04 -22.71
N PHE A 111 9.81 1.27 -21.38
CA PHE A 111 10.54 0.42 -20.44
C PHE A 111 10.07 -1.03 -20.50
N ILE A 112 8.76 -1.28 -20.40
CA ILE A 112 8.21 -2.65 -20.49
C ILE A 112 8.48 -3.26 -21.87
N LYS A 113 8.28 -2.48 -22.94
CA LYS A 113 8.49 -2.97 -24.31
C LYS A 113 9.95 -3.40 -24.53
N SER A 114 10.92 -2.65 -24.00
CA SER A 114 12.35 -3.00 -24.12
C SER A 114 12.71 -4.33 -23.46
N HIS A 115 11.92 -4.79 -22.48
CA HIS A 115 12.14 -6.04 -21.75
C HIS A 115 11.34 -7.23 -22.30
N ASN A 116 10.24 -6.96 -23.00
CA ASN A 116 9.40 -7.99 -23.65
C ASN A 116 9.90 -8.40 -25.04
N LEU A 117 10.90 -7.71 -25.59
CA LEU A 117 11.51 -8.01 -26.89
C LEU A 117 12.69 -9.00 -26.81
N LYS A 118 12.85 -9.69 -25.67
CA LYS A 118 13.91 -10.68 -25.45
C LYS A 118 13.65 -11.99 -26.19
#